data_AF-A0AAV7YTQ6-F1
#
_entry.id   AF-A0AAV7YTQ6-F1
#
_cell.length_a   1.000
_cell.length_b   1.000
_cell.length_c   1.000
_cell.angle_alpha   90.00
_cell.angle_beta   90.00
_cell.angle_gamma   90.00
#
_symmetry.space_group_name_H-M   'P 1'
#
loop_
_entity.id
_entity.type
_entity.pdbx_description
1 polymer ?
#
loop_
_entity_poly.entity_id
_entity_poly.type
_entity_poly.pdbx_seq_one_letter_code
_entity_poly.pdbx_strand_id
1 'polypeptide(L)'
;MPPKKKKKRKQRQKRQNKQKNKKTTDYEQAYDYDEQLLKLKKQLRTNGLKIREVKSDGNCLFRSLADQLNGNPNLHYEVRSKVADHLNSHRIEYEAFIVDYSFEDYVKKISKDREWGGNLELQIASSIYTVNLVIHQPGSTPWRIKNFENPLRTLHLAYLFGDHYDSVRNLTDSFEIGVQPSKILLIEQSQNNEKNSSSSTQKSFDPEMLEEDAMTLISILGYGEQEFAKEMILTYGDLDGATEALILGDGKQIENDWKIRKQNEKKQKRELEQEILEQKERIQEYQSNKTNTKQNLKKSSKGSSKKQRAKQRWKERKEEKSKKNQPKSKSNKEINQEINLDIGVNDI
;
A
#
# COMPACT_ATOMS: atom_id res chain seq x y z
N MET A 1 -25.20 -45.53 -21.30
CA MET A 1 -24.56 -45.00 -20.07
C MET A 1 -24.25 -43.50 -20.21
N PRO A 2 -24.68 -42.58 -19.32
CA PRO A 2 -24.40 -41.13 -19.48
C PRO A 2 -23.65 -40.44 -18.29
N PRO A 3 -22.31 -40.53 -18.18
CA PRO A 3 -21.54 -39.84 -17.12
C PRO A 3 -20.85 -38.53 -17.55
N LYS A 4 -20.66 -38.26 -18.84
CA LYS A 4 -19.75 -37.19 -19.33
C LYS A 4 -20.21 -35.75 -18.99
N LYS A 5 -21.51 -35.41 -19.09
CA LYS A 5 -22.01 -34.03 -18.83
C LYS A 5 -21.94 -33.60 -17.35
N LYS A 6 -22.12 -34.50 -16.38
CA LYS A 6 -22.03 -34.19 -14.93
C LYS A 6 -20.60 -33.85 -14.49
N LYS A 7 -19.58 -34.54 -15.01
CA LYS A 7 -18.15 -34.26 -14.71
C LYS A 7 -17.74 -32.84 -15.15
N LYS A 8 -18.01 -32.45 -16.42
CA LYS A 8 -17.72 -31.09 -16.93
C LYS A 8 -18.36 -29.99 -16.06
N ARG A 9 -19.60 -30.16 -15.57
CA ARG A 9 -20.26 -29.15 -14.71
C ARG A 9 -19.60 -28.99 -13.34
N LYS A 10 -19.23 -30.09 -12.67
CA LYS A 10 -18.47 -30.03 -11.40
C LYS A 10 -17.10 -29.36 -11.59
N GLN A 11 -16.42 -29.62 -12.71
CA GLN A 11 -15.10 -29.04 -13.02
C GLN A 11 -15.18 -27.52 -13.26
N ARG A 12 -16.22 -27.04 -13.97
CA ARG A 12 -16.49 -25.59 -14.14
C ARG A 12 -16.79 -24.91 -12.79
N GLN A 13 -17.57 -25.53 -11.92
CA GLN A 13 -17.84 -24.99 -10.57
C GLN A 13 -16.58 -24.94 -9.70
N LYS A 14 -15.70 -25.96 -9.74
CA LYS A 14 -14.40 -25.93 -9.06
C LYS A 14 -13.51 -24.78 -9.58
N ARG A 15 -13.44 -24.56 -10.90
CA ARG A 15 -12.69 -23.42 -11.49
C ARG A 15 -13.24 -22.07 -11.02
N GLN A 16 -14.56 -21.89 -11.03
CA GLN A 16 -15.20 -20.65 -10.58
C GLN A 16 -14.97 -20.39 -9.08
N ASN A 17 -15.03 -21.41 -8.22
CA ASN A 17 -14.70 -21.26 -6.80
C ASN A 17 -13.21 -20.96 -6.58
N LYS A 18 -12.28 -21.60 -7.31
CA LYS A 18 -10.85 -21.28 -7.21
C LYS A 18 -10.55 -19.83 -7.63
N GLN A 19 -11.20 -19.34 -8.69
CA GLN A 19 -11.08 -17.93 -9.12
C GLN A 19 -11.69 -16.95 -8.11
N LYS A 20 -12.83 -17.29 -7.49
CA LYS A 20 -13.42 -16.46 -6.43
C LYS A 20 -12.55 -16.42 -5.19
N ASN A 21 -12.07 -17.56 -4.71
CA ASN A 21 -11.17 -17.62 -3.55
C ASN A 21 -9.86 -16.86 -3.81
N LYS A 22 -9.28 -16.97 -5.01
CA LYS A 22 -8.11 -16.17 -5.38
C LYS A 22 -8.43 -14.66 -5.33
N LYS A 23 -9.54 -14.22 -5.95
CA LYS A 23 -9.94 -12.80 -5.88
C LYS A 23 -10.21 -12.30 -4.46
N THR A 24 -10.66 -13.14 -3.53
CA THR A 24 -10.82 -12.74 -2.13
C THR A 24 -9.50 -12.69 -1.37
N THR A 25 -8.56 -13.60 -1.62
CA THR A 25 -7.22 -13.52 -1.01
C THR A 25 -6.43 -12.34 -1.54
N ASP A 26 -6.43 -12.13 -2.86
CA ASP A 26 -5.74 -10.98 -3.49
C ASP A 26 -6.28 -9.64 -2.92
N TYR A 27 -7.58 -9.57 -2.59
CA TYR A 27 -8.20 -8.39 -1.99
C TYR A 27 -7.92 -8.24 -0.48
N GLU A 28 -7.93 -9.34 0.28
CA GLU A 28 -7.63 -9.30 1.72
C GLU A 28 -6.15 -8.98 1.97
N GLN A 29 -5.24 -9.39 1.07
CA GLN A 29 -3.84 -8.96 1.07
C GLN A 29 -3.66 -7.47 0.73
N ALA A 30 -4.44 -6.93 -0.21
CA ALA A 30 -4.40 -5.49 -0.52
C ALA A 30 -4.92 -4.61 0.64
N TYR A 31 -5.88 -5.09 1.42
CA TYR A 31 -6.36 -4.36 2.60
C TYR A 31 -5.30 -4.32 3.72
N ASP A 32 -4.62 -5.45 3.96
CA ASP A 32 -3.46 -5.50 4.87
C ASP A 32 -2.35 -4.55 4.37
N TYR A 33 -2.13 -4.49 3.04
CA TYR A 33 -1.19 -3.55 2.40
C TYR A 33 -1.41 -2.11 2.85
N ASP A 34 -2.62 -1.59 2.63
CA ASP A 34 -2.97 -0.20 2.94
C ASP A 34 -2.88 0.10 4.45
N GLU A 35 -3.24 -0.86 5.32
CA GLU A 35 -3.22 -0.67 6.77
C GLU A 35 -1.79 -0.52 7.33
N GLN A 36 -0.86 -1.43 6.97
CA GLN A 36 0.52 -1.32 7.48
C GLN A 36 1.26 -0.15 6.83
N LEU A 37 1.01 0.15 5.55
CA LEU A 37 1.57 1.33 4.89
C LEU A 37 1.11 2.63 5.58
N LEU A 38 -0.18 2.76 5.91
CA LEU A 38 -0.71 3.92 6.64
C LEU A 38 -0.11 4.02 8.05
N LYS A 39 0.06 2.90 8.75
CA LYS A 39 0.71 2.83 10.06
C LYS A 39 2.16 3.34 9.99
N LEU A 40 2.92 2.90 8.99
CA LEU A 40 4.31 3.32 8.79
C LEU A 40 4.42 4.78 8.32
N LYS A 41 3.55 5.24 7.40
CA LYS A 41 3.50 6.66 6.98
C LYS A 41 3.26 7.60 8.17
N LYS A 42 2.44 7.20 9.15
CA LYS A 42 2.26 7.94 10.42
C LYS A 42 3.52 7.95 11.29
N GLN A 43 4.11 6.78 11.55
CA GLN A 43 5.35 6.63 12.33
C GLN A 43 6.54 7.39 11.75
N LEU A 44 6.64 7.47 10.42
CA LEU A 44 7.68 8.24 9.75
C LEU A 44 7.44 9.75 9.87
N ARG A 45 6.19 10.21 9.70
CA ARG A 45 5.84 11.64 9.82
C ARG A 45 6.10 12.21 11.21
N THR A 46 5.90 11.45 12.29
CA THR A 46 6.26 11.91 13.65
C THR A 46 7.75 12.15 13.84
N ASN A 47 8.60 11.61 12.95
CA ASN A 47 10.04 11.80 12.93
C ASN A 47 10.50 12.74 11.80
N GLY A 48 9.59 13.49 11.17
CA GLY A 48 9.91 14.36 10.04
C GLY A 48 10.30 13.61 8.74
N LEU A 49 9.89 12.35 8.60
CA LEU A 49 10.23 11.48 7.45
C LEU A 49 9.01 11.13 6.58
N LYS A 50 9.27 10.74 5.33
CA LYS A 50 8.27 10.23 4.38
C LYS A 50 8.82 9.06 3.56
N ILE A 51 7.91 8.17 3.12
CA ILE A 51 8.24 7.08 2.20
C ILE A 51 8.28 7.64 0.77
N ARG A 52 9.32 7.31 0.01
CA ARG A 52 9.34 7.36 -1.45
C ARG A 52 9.13 5.93 -1.94
N GLU A 53 7.90 5.65 -2.38
CA GLU A 53 7.52 4.34 -2.91
C GLU A 53 8.33 4.05 -4.19
N VAL A 54 8.93 2.87 -4.26
CA VAL A 54 9.63 2.37 -5.44
C VAL A 54 8.79 1.33 -6.15
N LYS A 55 9.24 0.92 -7.35
CA LYS A 55 8.55 -0.15 -8.07
C LYS A 55 8.65 -1.47 -7.29
N SER A 56 7.49 -2.05 -6.96
CA SER A 56 7.37 -3.40 -6.41
C SER A 56 7.68 -4.47 -7.47
N ASP A 57 8.98 -4.61 -7.76
CA ASP A 57 9.59 -5.74 -8.43
C ASP A 57 10.77 -6.28 -7.58
N GLY A 58 11.35 -7.40 -7.97
CA GLY A 58 12.46 -8.01 -7.24
C GLY A 58 13.77 -7.20 -7.23
N ASN A 59 13.77 -5.96 -7.72
CA ASN A 59 14.86 -5.01 -7.51
C ASN A 59 14.58 -4.01 -6.37
N CYS A 60 13.43 -4.06 -5.70
CA CYS A 60 13.00 -3.03 -4.74
C CYS A 60 14.07 -2.63 -3.71
N LEU A 61 14.79 -3.58 -3.11
CA LEU A 61 15.94 -3.30 -2.23
C LEU A 61 16.99 -2.41 -2.92
N PHE A 62 17.47 -2.82 -4.09
CA PHE A 62 18.48 -2.09 -4.85
C PHE A 62 17.96 -0.76 -5.41
N ARG A 63 16.66 -0.65 -5.72
CA ARG A 63 16.00 0.61 -6.10
C ARG A 63 16.01 1.60 -4.93
N SER A 64 15.67 1.14 -3.74
CA SER A 64 15.60 1.97 -2.54
C SER A 64 16.98 2.37 -2.05
N LEU A 65 17.99 1.50 -2.17
CA LEU A 65 19.40 1.86 -1.98
C LEU A 65 19.88 2.90 -3.03
N ALA A 66 19.61 2.69 -4.32
CA ALA A 66 19.98 3.64 -5.38
C ALA A 66 19.28 5.01 -5.23
N ASP A 67 18.05 5.04 -4.73
CA ASP A 67 17.37 6.27 -4.39
C ASP A 67 18.04 7.02 -3.23
N GLN A 68 18.37 6.29 -2.16
CA GLN A 68 19.06 6.85 -1.00
C GLN A 68 20.45 7.38 -1.36
N LEU A 69 21.23 6.63 -2.15
CA LEU A 69 22.59 6.96 -2.55
C LEU A 69 22.65 8.07 -3.60
N ASN A 70 21.86 7.97 -4.67
CA ASN A 70 22.03 8.75 -5.91
C ASN A 70 20.80 9.59 -6.29
N GLY A 71 19.73 9.56 -5.50
CA GLY A 71 18.48 10.25 -5.84
C GLY A 71 17.66 9.61 -6.95
N ASN A 72 18.06 8.43 -7.44
CA ASN A 72 17.53 7.82 -8.66
C ASN A 72 17.35 6.29 -8.51
N PRO A 73 16.13 5.78 -8.28
CA PRO A 73 15.88 4.34 -8.15
C PRO A 73 16.06 3.53 -9.46
N ASN A 74 16.34 4.19 -10.59
CA ASN A 74 16.64 3.49 -11.85
C ASN A 74 18.10 3.01 -11.93
N LEU A 75 19.01 3.54 -11.09
CA LEU A 75 20.42 3.10 -11.01
C LEU A 75 20.61 1.80 -10.20
N HIS A 76 19.52 1.06 -9.92
CA HIS A 76 19.54 -0.16 -9.12
C HIS A 76 20.46 -1.27 -9.66
N TYR A 77 20.74 -1.27 -10.97
CA TYR A 77 21.65 -2.24 -11.59
C TYR A 77 23.11 -2.00 -11.16
N GLU A 78 23.53 -0.74 -10.97
CA GLU A 78 24.88 -0.39 -10.52
C GLU A 78 25.09 -0.81 -9.07
N VAL A 79 24.08 -0.57 -8.22
CA VAL A 79 24.10 -1.00 -6.82
C VAL A 79 24.13 -2.52 -6.73
N ARG A 80 23.32 -3.23 -7.52
CA ARG A 80 23.33 -4.71 -7.58
C ARG A 80 24.68 -5.26 -8.02
N SER A 81 25.28 -4.72 -9.09
CA SER A 81 26.60 -5.16 -9.56
C SER A 81 27.63 -5.02 -8.44
N LYS A 82 27.79 -3.81 -7.89
CA LYS A 82 28.79 -3.54 -6.84
C LYS A 82 28.61 -4.43 -5.60
N VAL A 83 27.38 -4.75 -5.21
CA VAL A 83 27.10 -5.68 -4.10
C VAL A 83 27.50 -7.12 -4.46
N ALA A 84 27.16 -7.59 -5.66
CA ALA A 84 27.51 -8.94 -6.12
C ALA A 84 29.03 -9.10 -6.37
N ASP A 85 29.67 -8.09 -6.94
CA ASP A 85 31.12 -8.03 -7.20
C ASP A 85 31.91 -8.06 -5.87
N HIS A 86 31.50 -7.24 -4.89
CA HIS A 86 32.11 -7.23 -3.56
C HIS A 86 31.88 -8.52 -2.80
N LEU A 87 30.68 -9.11 -2.88
CA LEU A 87 30.41 -10.43 -2.31
C LEU A 87 31.41 -11.45 -2.86
N ASN A 88 31.53 -11.53 -4.19
CA ASN A 88 32.39 -12.47 -4.89
C ASN A 88 33.87 -12.33 -4.50
N SER A 89 34.37 -11.11 -4.29
CA SER A 89 35.78 -10.88 -3.89
C SER A 89 36.06 -11.10 -2.40
N HIS A 90 35.04 -11.14 -1.53
CA HIS A 90 35.19 -11.25 -0.07
C HIS A 90 34.53 -12.52 0.49
N ARG A 91 34.72 -13.66 -0.20
CA ARG A 91 34.15 -14.98 0.16
C ARG A 91 34.26 -15.31 1.65
N ILE A 92 35.45 -15.15 2.24
CA ILE A 92 35.75 -15.51 3.62
C ILE A 92 34.84 -14.77 4.63
N GLU A 93 34.44 -13.54 4.32
CA GLU A 93 33.61 -12.70 5.19
C GLU A 93 32.12 -13.08 5.12
N TYR A 94 31.65 -13.58 3.98
CA TYR A 94 30.23 -13.70 3.69
C TYR A 94 29.71 -15.14 3.49
N GLU A 95 30.57 -16.10 3.16
CA GLU A 95 30.17 -17.49 2.87
C GLU A 95 29.42 -18.15 4.03
N ALA A 96 29.81 -17.88 5.27
CA ALA A 96 29.16 -18.43 6.46
C ALA A 96 27.68 -17.99 6.63
N PHE A 97 27.25 -16.93 5.95
CA PHE A 97 25.86 -16.45 5.98
C PHE A 97 24.99 -17.04 4.85
N ILE A 98 25.57 -17.83 3.94
CA ILE A 98 24.89 -18.45 2.80
C ILE A 98 24.63 -19.93 3.13
N VAL A 99 23.40 -20.25 3.54
CA VAL A 99 23.04 -21.60 4.04
C VAL A 99 22.43 -22.49 2.95
N ASP A 100 21.56 -21.94 2.10
CA ASP A 100 20.73 -22.72 1.16
C ASP A 100 21.37 -22.96 -0.23
N TYR A 101 22.58 -22.44 -0.48
CA TYR A 101 23.23 -22.40 -1.79
C TYR A 101 24.74 -22.62 -1.66
N SER A 102 25.41 -23.05 -2.74
CA SER A 102 26.86 -22.84 -2.85
C SER A 102 27.16 -21.34 -2.94
N PHE A 103 28.35 -20.91 -2.50
CA PHE A 103 28.77 -19.52 -2.61
C PHE A 103 28.69 -19.01 -4.05
N GLU A 104 29.20 -19.78 -5.01
CA GLU A 104 29.24 -19.44 -6.43
C GLU A 104 27.84 -19.34 -7.05
N ASP A 105 26.91 -20.21 -6.65
CA ASP A 105 25.53 -20.14 -7.16
C ASP A 105 24.74 -19.01 -6.50
N TYR A 106 25.05 -18.65 -5.25
CA TYR A 106 24.48 -17.48 -4.61
C TYR A 106 24.97 -16.17 -5.25
N VAL A 107 26.28 -16.04 -5.53
CA VAL A 107 26.83 -14.90 -6.30
C VAL A 107 26.16 -14.79 -7.67
N LYS A 108 26.07 -15.88 -8.43
CA LYS A 108 25.36 -15.92 -9.73
C LYS A 108 23.87 -15.61 -9.59
N LYS A 109 23.25 -15.97 -8.46
CA LYS A 109 21.84 -15.70 -8.16
C LYS A 109 21.64 -14.21 -7.94
N ILE A 110 22.31 -13.61 -6.95
CA ILE A 110 22.10 -12.20 -6.60
C ILE A 110 22.51 -11.21 -7.70
N SER A 111 23.41 -11.62 -8.60
CA SER A 111 23.77 -10.86 -9.81
C SER A 111 22.62 -10.66 -10.81
N LYS A 112 21.54 -11.46 -10.76
CA LYS A 112 20.45 -11.42 -11.77
C LYS A 112 19.48 -10.27 -11.55
N ASP A 113 18.97 -9.69 -12.65
CA ASP A 113 17.85 -8.74 -12.59
C ASP A 113 16.64 -9.36 -11.86
N ARG A 114 16.03 -8.58 -10.96
CA ARG A 114 14.86 -8.96 -10.14
C ARG A 114 15.07 -10.13 -9.18
N GLU A 115 16.29 -10.57 -8.92
CA GLU A 115 16.53 -11.50 -7.81
C GLU A 115 16.43 -10.75 -6.47
N TRP A 116 15.70 -11.32 -5.51
CA TRP A 116 15.46 -10.65 -4.23
C TRP A 116 16.75 -10.64 -3.39
N GLY A 117 17.07 -9.47 -2.81
CA GLY A 117 18.11 -9.33 -1.80
C GLY A 117 17.50 -9.08 -0.42
N GLY A 118 18.31 -9.21 0.62
CA GLY A 118 17.90 -9.00 2.00
C GLY A 118 19.06 -8.54 2.89
N ASN A 119 19.18 -9.14 4.08
CA ASN A 119 20.11 -8.69 5.12
C ASN A 119 21.59 -8.78 4.71
N LEU A 120 21.98 -9.78 3.91
CA LEU A 120 23.36 -9.91 3.44
C LEU A 120 23.72 -8.78 2.47
N GLU A 121 22.85 -8.50 1.49
CA GLU A 121 23.02 -7.39 0.55
C GLU A 121 23.01 -6.03 1.26
N LEU A 122 22.18 -5.86 2.30
CA LEU A 122 22.20 -4.67 3.15
C LEU A 122 23.53 -4.53 3.90
N GLN A 123 24.07 -5.61 4.47
CA GLN A 123 25.37 -5.60 5.16
C GLN A 123 26.53 -5.29 4.21
N ILE A 124 26.50 -5.82 2.99
CA ILE A 124 27.49 -5.53 1.95
C ILE A 124 27.36 -4.07 1.48
N ALA A 125 26.14 -3.60 1.18
CA ALA A 125 25.87 -2.21 0.79
C ALA A 125 26.35 -1.21 1.87
N SER A 126 26.11 -1.53 3.14
CA SER A 126 26.66 -0.82 4.29
C SER A 126 28.18 -0.63 4.18
N SER A 127 28.90 -1.76 3.98
CA SER A 127 30.36 -1.80 3.86
C SER A 127 30.88 -0.97 2.66
N ILE A 128 30.42 -1.27 1.44
CA ILE A 128 30.99 -0.72 0.21
C ILE A 128 30.71 0.78 -0.01
N TYR A 129 29.64 1.30 0.58
CA TYR A 129 29.31 2.73 0.51
C TYR A 129 29.74 3.51 1.76
N THR A 130 30.32 2.84 2.77
CA THR A 130 30.72 3.44 4.05
C THR A 130 29.55 4.18 4.74
N VAL A 131 28.39 3.51 4.74
CA VAL A 131 27.13 4.02 5.29
C VAL A 131 26.64 3.15 6.44
N ASN A 132 25.77 3.71 7.28
CA ASN A 132 24.92 2.93 8.18
C ASN A 132 23.51 2.82 7.57
N LEU A 133 22.71 1.84 8.00
CA LEU A 133 21.31 1.68 7.54
C LEU A 133 20.32 1.66 8.71
N VAL A 134 19.14 2.21 8.45
CA VAL A 134 17.97 2.18 9.34
C VAL A 134 16.78 1.63 8.55
N ILE A 135 16.23 0.52 9.01
CA ILE A 135 15.12 -0.18 8.35
C ILE A 135 13.88 -0.04 9.23
N HIS A 136 12.96 0.84 8.82
CA HIS A 136 11.72 1.11 9.52
C HIS A 136 10.65 0.06 9.20
N GLN A 137 9.91 -0.39 10.21
CA GLN A 137 8.85 -1.40 10.08
C GLN A 137 7.54 -0.91 10.75
N PRO A 138 6.35 -1.29 10.24
CA PRO A 138 5.04 -0.77 10.69
C PRO A 138 4.71 -0.97 12.19
N GLY A 139 4.99 0.04 13.02
CA GLY A 139 4.77 0.00 14.47
C GLY A 139 5.74 -0.93 15.20
N SER A 140 6.99 -0.96 14.74
CA SER A 140 8.11 -1.61 15.43
C SER A 140 9.28 -0.63 15.50
N THR A 141 10.19 -0.86 16.44
CA THR A 141 11.46 -0.14 16.50
C THR A 141 12.25 -0.39 15.21
N PRO A 142 12.88 0.63 14.60
CA PRO A 142 13.66 0.44 13.38
C PRO A 142 14.88 -0.46 13.63
N TRP A 143 15.12 -1.41 12.74
CA TRP A 143 16.36 -2.18 12.73
C TRP A 143 17.52 -1.30 12.25
N ARG A 144 18.73 -1.56 12.76
CA ARG A 144 19.92 -0.76 12.46
C ARG A 144 21.08 -1.64 12.08
N ILE A 145 21.76 -1.27 10.99
CA ILE A 145 23.10 -1.76 10.66
C ILE A 145 24.05 -0.59 10.94
N LYS A 146 24.88 -0.75 11.97
CA LYS A 146 25.87 0.25 12.40
C LYS A 146 27.27 -0.34 12.24
N ASN A 147 27.83 -0.21 11.03
CA ASN A 147 29.19 -0.65 10.73
C ASN A 147 30.23 0.44 11.05
N PHE A 148 29.80 1.70 11.10
CA PHE A 148 30.68 2.85 11.31
C PHE A 148 30.15 3.72 12.45
N GLU A 149 31.06 4.25 13.28
CA GLU A 149 30.71 5.29 14.26
C GLU A 149 30.41 6.61 13.56
N ASN A 150 31.26 6.97 12.60
CA ASN A 150 31.17 8.16 11.76
C ASN A 150 30.95 7.77 10.28
N PRO A 151 29.74 7.31 9.89
CA PRO A 151 29.45 6.97 8.50
C PRO A 151 29.43 8.22 7.62
N LEU A 152 29.72 8.06 6.32
CA LEU A 152 29.49 9.14 5.34
C LEU A 152 28.01 9.56 5.35
N ARG A 153 27.12 8.57 5.51
CA ARG A 153 25.68 8.78 5.60
C ARG A 153 24.98 7.64 6.33
N THR A 154 23.84 7.95 6.94
CA THR A 154 22.86 6.93 7.35
C THR A 154 21.74 6.89 6.30
N LEU A 155 21.55 5.73 5.67
CA LEU A 155 20.47 5.51 4.70
C LEU A 155 19.24 4.98 5.43
N HIS A 156 18.05 5.45 5.05
CA HIS A 156 16.80 5.02 5.65
C HIS A 156 15.93 4.30 4.61
N LEU A 157 15.46 3.11 4.99
CA LEU A 157 14.59 2.25 4.19
C LEU A 157 13.33 1.93 4.99
N ALA A 158 12.24 1.65 4.29
CA ALA A 158 11.02 1.08 4.85
C ALA A 158 10.91 -0.37 4.41
N TYR A 159 10.55 -1.28 5.31
CA TYR A 159 10.30 -2.69 5.01
C TYR A 159 8.84 -3.05 5.29
N LEU A 160 8.18 -3.58 4.27
CA LEU A 160 6.74 -3.82 4.23
C LEU A 160 6.46 -5.26 3.75
N PHE A 161 5.43 -5.89 4.33
CA PHE A 161 4.88 -7.21 3.96
C PHE A 161 5.81 -8.42 3.96
N GLY A 162 7.06 -8.26 4.38
CA GLY A 162 8.04 -9.34 4.43
C GLY A 162 8.75 -9.60 3.09
N ASP A 163 8.53 -8.75 2.08
CA ASP A 163 9.14 -8.89 0.75
C ASP A 163 9.43 -7.55 0.03
N HIS A 164 8.99 -6.39 0.55
CA HIS A 164 9.13 -5.11 -0.13
C HIS A 164 9.96 -4.08 0.65
N TYR A 165 10.86 -3.40 -0.07
CA TYR A 165 11.67 -2.28 0.44
C TYR A 165 11.39 -0.99 -0.32
N ASP A 166 11.04 0.07 0.42
CA ASP A 166 10.93 1.45 -0.07
C ASP A 166 12.03 2.35 0.49
N SER A 167 12.25 3.50 -0.15
CA SER A 167 13.18 4.53 0.33
C SER A 167 12.49 5.44 1.35
N VAL A 168 13.21 5.92 2.36
CA VAL A 168 12.69 6.86 3.36
C VAL A 168 13.53 8.13 3.35
N ARG A 169 12.88 9.26 3.09
CA ARG A 169 13.49 10.59 2.93
C ARG A 169 12.99 11.55 4.00
N ASN A 170 13.62 12.72 4.15
CA ASN A 170 13.05 13.81 4.96
C ASN A 170 11.72 14.29 4.35
N LEU A 171 10.83 14.81 5.17
CA LEU A 171 9.52 15.31 4.74
C LEU A 171 9.63 16.44 3.69
N THR A 172 10.71 17.22 3.75
CA THR A 172 11.05 18.31 2.83
C THR A 172 11.71 17.87 1.52
N ASP A 173 12.30 16.67 1.44
CA ASP A 173 13.06 16.24 0.26
C ASP A 173 12.18 16.13 -1.00
N SER A 174 12.67 16.61 -2.16
CA SER A 174 12.00 16.34 -3.44
C SER A 174 12.07 14.85 -3.81
N PHE A 175 11.14 14.39 -4.65
CA PHE A 175 11.16 13.07 -5.30
C PHE A 175 11.58 13.15 -6.77
N GLU A 176 12.05 14.30 -7.25
CA GLU A 176 12.65 14.43 -8.58
C GLU A 176 13.84 13.47 -8.75
N ILE A 177 14.04 13.00 -9.98
CA ILE A 177 15.07 12.00 -10.30
C ILE A 177 16.43 12.70 -10.30
N GLY A 178 17.39 12.16 -9.56
CA GLY A 178 18.74 12.73 -9.43
C GLY A 178 18.86 13.74 -8.29
N VAL A 179 17.76 14.17 -7.67
CA VAL A 179 17.82 14.91 -6.40
C VAL A 179 18.14 13.92 -5.28
N GLN A 180 19.40 13.93 -4.86
CA GLN A 180 19.87 13.17 -3.70
C GLN A 180 19.06 13.61 -2.47
N PRO A 181 18.56 12.68 -1.64
CA PRO A 181 17.85 13.08 -0.42
C PRO A 181 18.80 13.79 0.54
N SER A 182 18.29 14.61 1.46
CA SER A 182 19.12 15.27 2.47
C SER A 182 19.65 14.28 3.51
N LYS A 183 20.64 14.69 4.32
CA LYS A 183 21.08 13.88 5.47
C LYS A 183 19.98 13.88 6.53
N ILE A 184 19.48 12.70 6.89
CA ILE A 184 18.52 12.57 8.00
C ILE A 184 19.33 12.70 9.30
N LEU A 185 19.10 13.79 10.02
CA LEU A 185 19.55 13.94 11.39
C LEU A 185 18.48 13.32 12.30
N LEU A 186 18.72 12.08 12.72
CA LEU A 186 17.93 11.47 13.79
C LEU A 186 18.20 12.26 15.07
N ILE A 187 17.20 13.00 15.55
CA ILE A 187 17.15 13.37 16.97
C ILE A 187 17.06 12.05 17.72
N GLU A 188 18.08 11.71 18.50
CA GLU A 188 18.04 10.55 19.38
C GLU A 188 17.04 10.84 20.50
N GLN A 189 15.79 10.38 20.32
CA GLN A 189 14.84 10.30 21.41
C GLN A 189 15.41 9.32 22.44
N SER A 190 15.85 9.88 23.57
CA SER A 190 16.67 9.26 24.60
C SER A 190 16.17 7.87 25.01
N GLN A 191 16.79 6.81 24.49
CA GLN A 191 16.68 5.47 25.08
C GLN A 191 17.69 5.30 26.23
N ASN A 192 17.70 6.27 27.15
CA ASN A 192 18.41 6.19 28.41
C ASN A 192 17.41 5.88 29.54
N ASN A 193 16.94 4.64 29.58
CA ASN A 193 16.43 4.06 30.81
C ASN A 193 17.47 3.08 31.36
N GLU A 194 17.84 3.34 32.62
CA GLU A 194 18.80 2.64 33.48
C GLU A 194 20.31 2.92 33.29
N LYS A 195 20.89 3.38 34.41
CA LYS A 195 22.32 3.37 34.79
C LYS A 195 23.24 4.39 34.09
N ASN A 196 23.15 5.64 34.55
CA ASN A 196 24.18 6.13 35.48
C ASN A 196 23.74 7.39 36.23
N SER A 197 23.91 7.39 37.55
CA SER A 197 23.67 8.53 38.42
C SER A 197 24.94 9.39 38.56
N SER A 198 25.11 10.43 37.72
CA SER A 198 25.98 11.58 38.03
C SER A 198 25.60 12.81 37.20
N SER A 199 25.04 13.83 37.87
CA SER A 199 25.11 15.26 37.53
C SER A 199 25.20 15.71 36.05
N SER A 200 24.04 15.96 35.44
CA SER A 200 23.79 17.21 34.68
C SER A 200 22.29 17.49 34.61
N THR A 201 21.88 18.73 34.85
CA THR A 201 20.47 19.10 35.07
C THR A 201 19.69 19.20 33.77
N GLN A 202 19.10 18.09 33.30
CA GLN A 202 18.06 18.16 32.27
C GLN A 202 16.77 18.68 32.90
N LYS A 203 16.40 19.94 32.62
CA LYS A 203 15.05 20.45 32.90
C LYS A 203 14.05 19.60 32.10
N SER A 204 13.00 19.13 32.76
CA SER A 204 11.86 18.50 32.11
C SER A 204 11.18 19.49 31.17
N PHE A 205 10.76 19.01 29.99
CA PHE A 205 9.97 19.81 29.05
C PHE A 205 8.63 20.21 29.66
N ASP A 206 8.45 21.50 29.92
CA ASP A 206 7.21 22.09 30.44
C ASP A 206 6.49 22.84 29.29
N PRO A 207 5.29 22.40 28.87
CA PRO A 207 4.53 23.06 27.81
C PRO A 207 4.14 24.52 28.11
N GLU A 208 3.96 24.88 29.40
CA GLU A 208 3.54 26.24 29.79
C GLU A 208 4.70 27.23 29.63
N MET A 209 5.92 26.81 29.99
CA MET A 209 7.15 27.58 29.80
C MET A 209 7.44 27.87 28.31
N LEU A 210 7.18 26.91 27.42
CA LEU A 210 7.39 27.10 25.97
C LEU A 210 6.45 28.17 25.36
N GLU A 211 5.26 28.39 25.92
CA GLU A 211 4.36 29.45 25.44
C GLU A 211 4.84 30.85 25.88
N GLU A 212 5.36 30.97 27.10
CA GLU A 212 5.96 32.21 27.62
C GLU A 212 7.26 32.56 26.86
N ASP A 213 8.14 31.59 26.62
CA ASP A 213 9.35 31.78 25.81
C ASP A 213 9.00 32.19 24.36
N ALA A 214 8.00 31.57 23.74
CA ALA A 214 7.57 31.91 22.38
C ALA A 214 7.02 33.35 22.28
N MET A 215 6.25 33.80 23.27
CA MET A 215 5.78 35.19 23.33
C MET A 215 6.93 36.17 23.58
N THR A 216 7.91 35.77 24.39
CA THR A 216 9.12 36.56 24.67
C THR A 216 9.97 36.73 23.40
N LEU A 217 10.17 35.66 22.63
CA LEU A 217 10.90 35.69 21.35
C LEU A 217 10.24 36.66 20.35
N ILE A 218 8.91 36.62 20.21
CA ILE A 218 8.17 37.55 19.33
C ILE A 218 8.35 39.00 19.79
N SER A 219 8.34 39.24 21.11
CA SER A 219 8.58 40.57 21.69
C SER A 219 9.99 41.09 21.40
N ILE A 220 11.02 40.24 21.51
CA ILE A 220 12.41 40.58 21.21
C ILE A 220 12.61 40.90 19.72
N LEU A 221 12.03 40.10 18.83
CA LEU A 221 12.22 40.24 17.38
C LEU A 221 11.34 41.32 16.76
N GLY A 222 10.17 41.60 17.34
CA GLY A 222 9.15 42.49 16.77
C GLY A 222 8.41 41.93 15.56
N TYR A 223 8.54 40.63 15.29
CA TYR A 223 7.84 39.89 14.23
C TYR A 223 7.77 38.39 14.60
N GLY A 224 7.09 37.59 13.78
CA GLY A 224 6.89 36.15 14.01
C GLY A 224 5.51 35.80 14.55
N GLU A 225 4.96 34.67 14.10
CA GLU A 225 3.76 34.05 14.65
C GLU A 225 4.13 33.12 15.83
N GLN A 226 3.21 32.88 16.78
CA GLN A 226 3.46 32.03 17.96
C GLN A 226 3.97 30.63 17.60
N GLU A 227 3.41 30.02 16.56
CA GLU A 227 3.82 28.70 16.06
C GLU A 227 5.21 28.72 15.40
N PHE A 228 5.62 29.85 14.82
CA PHE A 228 6.98 30.04 14.31
C PHE A 228 7.97 30.14 15.47
N ALA A 229 7.68 31.00 16.45
CA ALA A 229 8.52 31.17 17.64
C ALA A 229 8.71 29.86 18.42
N LYS A 230 7.62 29.11 18.68
CA LYS A 230 7.67 27.77 19.29
C LYS A 230 8.58 26.81 18.50
N GLU A 231 8.44 26.76 17.17
CA GLU A 231 9.24 25.85 16.33
C GLU A 231 10.72 26.27 16.29
N MET A 232 11.03 27.56 16.36
CA MET A 232 12.40 28.06 16.45
C MET A 232 13.05 27.72 17.80
N ILE A 233 12.36 27.94 18.93
CA ILE A 233 12.84 27.54 20.26
C ILE A 233 13.12 26.03 20.31
N LEU A 234 12.20 25.21 19.81
CA LEU A 234 12.39 23.75 19.72
C LEU A 234 13.54 23.33 18.79
N THR A 235 13.86 24.13 17.76
CA THR A 235 14.94 23.82 16.80
C THR A 235 16.31 24.18 17.34
N TYR A 236 16.43 25.30 18.08
CA TYR A 236 17.70 25.80 18.60
C TYR A 236 17.94 25.45 20.08
N GLY A 237 16.98 24.80 20.73
CA GLY A 237 17.08 24.21 22.07
C GLY A 237 16.42 25.04 23.16
N ASP A 238 16.55 26.36 23.09
CA ASP A 238 15.98 27.32 24.04
C ASP A 238 15.72 28.70 23.38
N LEU A 239 15.20 29.63 24.19
CA LEU A 239 14.92 31.01 23.80
C LEU A 239 16.17 31.77 23.33
N ASP A 240 17.30 31.58 24.01
CA ASP A 240 18.54 32.32 23.74
C ASP A 240 19.14 31.89 22.39
N GLY A 241 19.23 30.58 22.13
CA GLY A 241 19.69 30.04 20.85
C GLY A 241 18.78 30.40 19.67
N ALA A 242 17.46 30.41 19.88
CA ALA A 242 16.51 30.87 18.85
C ALA A 242 16.63 32.37 18.57
N THR A 243 16.86 33.18 19.61
CA THR A 243 17.09 34.62 19.51
C THR A 243 18.39 34.91 18.75
N GLU A 244 19.50 34.27 19.12
CA GLU A 244 20.79 34.42 18.45
C GLU A 244 20.70 34.05 16.97
N ALA A 245 20.10 32.90 16.63
CA ALA A 245 19.94 32.45 15.25
C ALA A 245 19.12 33.41 14.37
N LEU A 246 18.09 34.05 14.94
CA LEU A 246 17.19 34.97 14.21
C LEU A 246 17.72 36.40 14.12
N ILE A 247 18.62 36.81 15.03
CA ILE A 247 19.28 38.13 15.00
C ILE A 247 20.56 38.09 14.17
N LEU A 248 21.35 37.01 14.23
CA LEU A 248 22.56 36.84 13.41
C LEU A 248 22.25 36.41 11.97
N GLY A 249 21.10 35.77 11.74
CA GLY A 249 20.60 35.40 10.41
C GLY A 249 19.56 36.38 9.85
N ASP A 250 19.09 36.14 8.63
CA ASP A 250 17.90 36.83 8.10
C ASP A 250 16.62 36.17 8.63
N GLY A 251 16.25 36.49 9.86
CA GLY A 251 15.08 35.92 10.51
C GLY A 251 13.74 36.18 9.80
N LYS A 252 13.65 37.23 8.97
CA LYS A 252 12.46 37.49 8.13
C LYS A 252 12.39 36.56 6.92
N GLN A 253 13.52 36.27 6.29
CA GLN A 253 13.56 35.25 5.25
C GLN A 253 13.27 33.85 5.82
N ILE A 254 13.81 33.53 7.01
CA ILE A 254 13.51 32.27 7.72
C ILE A 254 12.00 32.15 8.04
N GLU A 255 11.35 33.24 8.47
CA GLU A 255 9.89 33.27 8.69
C GLU A 255 9.09 33.05 7.38
N ASN A 256 9.53 33.66 6.27
CA ASN A 256 8.88 33.48 4.96
C ASN A 256 8.99 32.04 4.45
N ASP A 257 10.17 31.42 4.56
CA ASP A 257 10.39 30.02 4.18
C ASP A 257 9.57 29.07 5.07
N TRP A 258 9.46 29.37 6.38
CA TRP A 258 8.55 28.68 7.29
C TRP A 258 7.08 28.80 6.84
N LYS A 259 6.60 30.01 6.48
CA LYS A 259 5.23 30.22 5.99
C LYS A 259 4.94 29.41 4.72
N ILE A 260 5.85 29.42 3.75
CA ILE A 260 5.73 28.62 2.51
C ILE A 260 5.68 27.13 2.85
N ARG A 261 6.55 26.64 3.73
CA ARG A 261 6.53 25.25 4.20
C ARG A 261 5.21 24.89 4.88
N LYS A 262 4.70 25.70 5.81
CA LYS A 262 3.41 25.45 6.48
C LYS A 262 2.22 25.45 5.51
N GLN A 263 2.24 26.28 4.47
CA GLN A 263 1.22 26.24 3.41
C GLN A 263 1.29 24.94 2.60
N ASN A 264 2.49 24.49 2.24
CA ASN A 264 2.71 23.22 1.55
C ASN A 264 2.32 22.01 2.43
N GLU A 265 2.67 22.01 3.71
CA GLU A 265 2.23 21.01 4.70
C GLU A 265 0.70 20.95 4.81
N LYS A 266 0.02 22.11 4.88
CA LYS A 266 -1.45 22.20 4.90
C LYS A 266 -2.08 21.69 3.59
N LYS A 267 -1.49 21.98 2.42
CA LYS A 267 -1.94 21.49 1.12
C LYS A 267 -1.81 19.96 1.04
N GLN A 268 -0.63 19.42 1.34
CA GLN A 268 -0.37 17.97 1.36
C GLN A 268 -1.22 17.24 2.41
N LYS A 269 -1.55 17.89 3.54
CA LYS A 269 -2.49 17.33 4.53
C LYS A 269 -3.90 17.20 3.95
N ARG A 270 -4.41 18.22 3.23
CA ARG A 270 -5.72 18.16 2.57
C ARG A 270 -5.76 17.11 1.45
N GLU A 271 -4.71 17.03 0.63
CA GLU A 271 -4.58 16.01 -0.42
C GLU A 271 -4.59 14.60 0.18
N LEU A 272 -3.86 14.37 1.28
CA LEU A 272 -3.90 13.10 2.00
C LEU A 272 -5.26 12.84 2.68
N GLU A 273 -5.91 13.86 3.24
CA GLU A 273 -7.25 13.72 3.83
C GLU A 273 -8.30 13.33 2.79
N GLN A 274 -8.19 13.84 1.56
CA GLN A 274 -8.98 13.42 0.41
C GLN A 274 -8.65 11.97 0.00
N GLU A 275 -7.38 11.61 -0.14
CA GLU A 275 -6.96 10.25 -0.48
C GLU A 275 -7.45 9.22 0.57
N ILE A 276 -7.36 9.57 1.87
CA ILE A 276 -7.88 8.76 2.98
C ILE A 276 -9.42 8.67 2.92
N LEU A 277 -10.12 9.74 2.53
CA LEU A 277 -11.57 9.72 2.38
C LEU A 277 -11.98 8.79 1.23
N GLU A 278 -11.35 8.90 0.07
CA GLU A 278 -11.58 7.98 -1.05
C GLU A 278 -11.28 6.52 -0.68
N GLN A 279 -10.17 6.26 0.04
CA GLN A 279 -9.86 4.93 0.54
C GLN A 279 -10.94 4.40 1.48
N LYS A 280 -11.45 5.23 2.40
CA LYS A 280 -12.57 4.86 3.28
C LYS A 280 -13.85 4.56 2.50
N GLU A 281 -14.16 5.34 1.47
CA GLU A 281 -15.31 5.08 0.58
C GLU A 281 -15.14 3.76 -0.18
N ARG A 282 -13.95 3.48 -0.74
CA ARG A 282 -13.62 2.17 -1.37
C ARG A 282 -13.79 1.00 -0.38
N ILE A 283 -13.35 1.16 0.87
CA ILE A 283 -13.52 0.16 1.94
C ILE A 283 -15.01 -0.03 2.29
N GLN A 284 -15.78 1.05 2.40
CA GLN A 284 -17.20 1.01 2.71
C GLN A 284 -18.02 0.37 1.57
N GLU A 285 -17.69 0.67 0.31
CA GLU A 285 -18.26 0.03 -0.86
C GLU A 285 -17.99 -1.48 -0.85
N TYR A 286 -16.76 -1.89 -0.52
CA TYR A 286 -16.42 -3.30 -0.35
C TYR A 286 -17.23 -3.97 0.78
N GLN A 287 -17.41 -3.32 1.93
CA GLN A 287 -18.24 -3.85 3.02
C GLN A 287 -19.71 -4.00 2.58
N SER A 288 -20.26 -3.03 1.85
CA SER A 288 -21.60 -3.09 1.24
C SER A 288 -21.71 -4.24 0.22
N ASN A 289 -20.73 -4.38 -0.66
CA ASN A 289 -20.67 -5.48 -1.64
C ASN A 289 -20.48 -6.86 -0.97
N LYS A 290 -19.73 -6.95 0.13
CA LYS A 290 -19.54 -8.18 0.93
C LYS A 290 -20.82 -8.56 1.67
N THR A 291 -21.57 -7.60 2.22
CA THR A 291 -22.88 -7.86 2.85
C THR A 291 -23.95 -8.23 1.82
N ASN A 292 -24.06 -7.52 0.69
CA ASN A 292 -24.95 -7.86 -0.42
C ASN A 292 -24.66 -9.25 -1.00
N THR A 293 -23.37 -9.62 -1.13
CA THR A 293 -22.98 -10.97 -1.57
C THR A 293 -23.35 -12.04 -0.53
N LYS A 294 -23.14 -11.78 0.78
CA LYS A 294 -23.60 -12.67 1.87
C LYS A 294 -25.14 -12.79 1.91
N GLN A 295 -25.88 -11.71 1.65
CA GLN A 295 -27.34 -11.73 1.57
C GLN A 295 -27.83 -12.51 0.34
N ASN A 296 -27.23 -12.32 -0.83
CA ASN A 296 -27.58 -13.09 -2.03
C ASN A 296 -27.24 -14.58 -1.88
N LEU A 297 -26.14 -14.93 -1.20
CA LEU A 297 -25.85 -16.30 -0.80
C LEU A 297 -26.92 -16.87 0.15
N LYS A 298 -27.34 -16.12 1.18
CA LYS A 298 -28.45 -16.52 2.09
C LYS A 298 -29.81 -16.62 1.37
N LYS A 299 -30.13 -15.73 0.43
CA LYS A 299 -31.34 -15.82 -0.42
C LYS A 299 -31.27 -17.04 -1.34
N SER A 300 -30.09 -17.38 -1.87
CA SER A 300 -29.90 -18.58 -2.71
C SER A 300 -30.00 -19.90 -1.92
N SER A 301 -29.75 -19.89 -0.60
CA SER A 301 -29.88 -21.07 0.25
C SER A 301 -31.25 -21.21 0.93
N LYS A 302 -31.99 -20.11 1.16
CA LYS A 302 -33.37 -20.14 1.69
C LYS A 302 -34.47 -20.08 0.62
N GLY A 303 -34.14 -19.84 -0.64
CA GLY A 303 -35.08 -19.85 -1.77
C GLY A 303 -35.50 -21.25 -2.23
N SER A 304 -36.55 -21.81 -1.62
CA SER A 304 -37.22 -23.01 -2.15
C SER A 304 -37.78 -22.76 -3.56
N SER A 305 -37.63 -23.74 -4.46
CA SER A 305 -38.32 -23.71 -5.77
C SER A 305 -38.37 -25.09 -6.44
N LYS A 306 -37.31 -25.91 -6.37
CA LYS A 306 -37.27 -27.21 -7.07
C LYS A 306 -38.17 -28.29 -6.46
N LYS A 307 -38.24 -28.41 -5.13
CA LYS A 307 -39.12 -29.41 -4.47
C LYS A 307 -40.60 -29.05 -4.59
N GLN A 308 -40.96 -27.76 -4.47
CA GLN A 308 -42.34 -27.28 -4.64
C GLN A 308 -42.82 -27.38 -6.09
N ARG A 309 -42.08 -26.85 -7.09
CA ARG A 309 -42.48 -26.96 -8.52
C ARG A 309 -42.56 -28.42 -9.01
N ALA A 310 -41.76 -29.33 -8.44
CA ALA A 310 -41.88 -30.77 -8.73
C ALA A 310 -43.17 -31.39 -8.14
N LYS A 311 -43.55 -31.04 -6.91
CA LYS A 311 -44.83 -31.46 -6.29
C LYS A 311 -46.04 -30.93 -7.07
N GLN A 312 -45.97 -29.69 -7.55
CA GLN A 312 -47.05 -29.03 -8.31
C GLN A 312 -47.25 -29.70 -9.69
N ARG A 313 -46.18 -29.88 -10.47
CA ARG A 313 -46.23 -30.61 -11.76
C ARG A 313 -46.65 -32.07 -11.65
N TRP A 314 -46.51 -32.70 -10.49
CA TRP A 314 -47.00 -34.07 -10.26
C TRP A 314 -48.52 -34.11 -10.02
N LYS A 315 -49.09 -33.10 -9.34
CA LYS A 315 -50.55 -32.94 -9.20
C LYS A 315 -51.20 -32.64 -10.55
N GLU A 316 -50.69 -31.64 -11.26
CA GLU A 316 -51.17 -31.24 -12.60
C GLU A 316 -51.25 -32.44 -13.56
N ARG A 317 -50.19 -33.25 -13.64
CA ARG A 317 -50.16 -34.47 -14.48
C ARG A 317 -51.13 -35.58 -14.06
N LYS A 318 -51.58 -35.60 -12.79
CA LYS A 318 -52.60 -36.56 -12.33
C LYS A 318 -53.99 -36.13 -12.82
N GLU A 319 -54.32 -34.85 -12.70
CA GLU A 319 -55.58 -34.27 -13.18
C GLU A 319 -55.68 -34.31 -14.71
N GLU A 320 -54.58 -34.03 -15.41
CA GLU A 320 -54.52 -34.05 -16.88
C GLU A 320 -54.70 -35.45 -17.47
N LYS A 321 -54.32 -36.51 -16.74
CA LYS A 321 -54.62 -37.91 -17.10
C LYS A 321 -56.07 -38.30 -16.81
N SER A 322 -56.65 -37.80 -15.72
CA SER A 322 -58.08 -38.01 -15.40
C SER A 322 -58.99 -37.45 -16.51
N LYS A 323 -58.67 -36.25 -17.01
CA LYS A 323 -59.46 -35.57 -18.05
C LYS A 323 -59.34 -36.16 -19.47
N LYS A 324 -58.39 -37.07 -19.73
CA LYS A 324 -58.17 -37.66 -21.08
C LYS A 324 -58.89 -39.00 -21.31
N ASN A 325 -59.58 -39.55 -20.32
CA ASN A 325 -60.29 -40.84 -20.42
C ASN A 325 -61.82 -40.72 -20.59
N GLN A 326 -62.35 -39.57 -21.06
CA GLN A 326 -63.74 -39.47 -21.53
C GLN A 326 -63.77 -39.53 -23.07
N PRO A 327 -64.49 -40.49 -23.68
CA PRO A 327 -64.60 -40.59 -25.14
C PRO A 327 -65.52 -39.52 -25.72
N LYS A 328 -65.22 -39.04 -26.93
CA LYS A 328 -66.10 -38.17 -27.73
C LYS A 328 -66.27 -38.71 -29.15
N SER A 329 -67.48 -38.59 -29.67
CA SER A 329 -67.93 -39.06 -31.00
C SER A 329 -67.49 -38.14 -32.15
N LYS A 330 -67.59 -38.64 -33.39
CA LYS A 330 -67.20 -37.96 -34.65
C LYS A 330 -68.42 -37.41 -35.42
N SER A 331 -68.24 -36.35 -36.20
CA SER A 331 -68.94 -36.11 -37.48
C SER A 331 -68.25 -34.98 -38.29
N ASN A 332 -68.38 -35.00 -39.63
CA ASN A 332 -67.81 -34.03 -40.60
C ASN A 332 -68.72 -33.93 -41.85
N LYS A 333 -69.02 -32.71 -42.34
CA LYS A 333 -69.70 -32.30 -43.61
C LYS A 333 -69.47 -30.78 -43.79
N GLU A 334 -69.51 -30.11 -44.95
CA GLU A 334 -69.41 -30.44 -46.39
C GLU A 334 -69.14 -29.13 -47.20
N ILE A 335 -68.84 -29.19 -48.51
CA ILE A 335 -68.59 -28.02 -49.40
C ILE A 335 -69.17 -28.27 -50.82
N ASN A 336 -69.77 -27.23 -51.42
CA ASN A 336 -70.04 -26.96 -52.86
C ASN A 336 -70.57 -25.49 -52.95
N GLN A 337 -70.58 -24.71 -54.04
CA GLN A 337 -70.33 -24.88 -55.49
C GLN A 337 -70.23 -23.47 -56.13
N GLU A 338 -69.55 -23.25 -57.28
CA GLU A 338 -69.90 -22.16 -58.23
C GLU A 338 -69.14 -22.23 -59.58
N ILE A 339 -69.71 -21.61 -60.64
CA ILE A 339 -69.12 -20.86 -61.80
C ILE A 339 -69.93 -21.02 -63.12
N ASN A 340 -70.58 -19.92 -63.55
CA ASN A 340 -70.56 -19.20 -64.85
C ASN A 340 -70.00 -19.88 -66.15
N LEU A 341 -70.30 -19.49 -67.41
CA LEU A 341 -70.86 -18.25 -68.03
C LEU A 341 -71.27 -18.57 -69.51
N ASP A 342 -72.22 -17.84 -70.15
CA ASP A 342 -71.96 -16.92 -71.29
C ASP A 342 -73.21 -16.31 -72.02
N ILE A 343 -73.16 -14.97 -72.19
CA ILE A 343 -73.53 -14.08 -73.33
C ILE A 343 -74.88 -14.23 -74.09
N GLY A 344 -75.59 -13.11 -74.36
CA GLY A 344 -76.49 -13.08 -75.54
C GLY A 344 -77.46 -11.94 -75.96
N VAL A 345 -77.29 -10.64 -75.63
CA VAL A 345 -77.90 -9.46 -76.36
C VAL A 345 -79.44 -9.23 -76.25
N ASN A 346 -79.88 -7.97 -76.46
CA ASN A 346 -81.20 -7.40 -76.13
C ASN A 346 -82.30 -7.53 -77.22
N ASP A 347 -83.55 -7.61 -76.74
CA ASP A 347 -84.83 -7.02 -77.20
C ASP A 347 -85.16 -6.91 -78.70
N ILE A 348 -86.16 -7.67 -79.17
CA ILE A 348 -87.59 -7.26 -79.30
C ILE A 348 -88.47 -8.44 -78.85
#